data_AF-F7L469-F1
#
_entry.id   AF-F7L469-F1
#
_cell.length_a   1.000
_cell.length_b   1.000
_cell.length_c   1.000
_cell.angle_alpha   90.00
_cell.angle_beta   90.00
_cell.angle_gamma   90.00
#
_symmetry.space_group_name_H-M   'P 1'
#
loop_
_entity.id
_entity.type
_entity.pdbx_description
1 polymer ?
#
loop_
_entity_poly.entity_id
_entity_poly.type
_entity_poly.pdbx_seq_one_letter_code
_entity_poly.pdbx_strand_id
1 'polypeptide(L)'
;KYIMETRLKYIDQKRFFGSDYFLSRVGYEDKWDRVKRLGDAYYENELIERSITEKLGTRFLNGKEISAKDLMDNAAEEAKKNGLTIGKALTKEQIAKLDKDIVWYEYQNVDGIQVLVPKIYLSKNTLKNLNNDSRSRITGIENTYVRTGNLENVGLIGGYGNTYVEAKEVNNRTLG
;
A
#
# COMPACT_ATOMS: atom_id res chain seq x y z
N LYS A 1 20.85 -3.17 -7.16
CA LYS A 1 20.59 -4.54 -7.68
C LYS A 1 19.32 -5.07 -7.02
N TYR A 2 18.34 -5.53 -7.80
CA TYR A 2 17.01 -5.97 -7.35
C TYR A 2 17.01 -7.42 -6.86
N ILE A 3 16.12 -7.77 -5.93
CA ILE A 3 15.94 -9.17 -5.46
C ILE A 3 14.85 -9.89 -6.25
N MET A 4 13.80 -9.18 -6.66
CA MET A 4 12.73 -9.68 -7.53
C MET A 4 12.68 -8.87 -8.82
N GLU A 5 12.60 -9.55 -9.96
CA GLU A 5 12.59 -8.92 -11.29
C GLU A 5 11.48 -9.55 -12.13
N THR A 6 10.59 -8.71 -12.65
CA THR A 6 9.55 -9.14 -13.58
C THR A 6 10.19 -9.36 -14.96
N ARG A 7 9.78 -10.38 -15.73
CA ARG A 7 10.36 -10.63 -17.07
C ARG A 7 9.89 -9.55 -18.09
N LEU A 8 10.68 -8.49 -18.19
CA LEU A 8 10.45 -7.13 -18.71
C LEU A 8 10.17 -6.90 -20.22
N LYS A 9 9.66 -7.85 -21.01
CA LYS A 9 9.55 -7.58 -22.47
C LYS A 9 8.43 -6.62 -22.92
N TYR A 10 7.49 -6.22 -22.03
CA TYR A 10 6.26 -5.52 -22.47
C TYR A 10 5.78 -4.37 -21.55
N ILE A 11 6.58 -3.87 -20.60
CA ILE A 11 6.14 -2.87 -19.63
C ILE A 11 6.96 -1.58 -19.73
N ASP A 12 6.28 -0.45 -19.95
CA ASP A 12 6.86 0.88 -19.98
C ASP A 12 7.15 1.35 -18.54
N GLN A 13 8.43 1.24 -18.13
CA GLN A 13 8.91 1.56 -16.78
C GLN A 13 8.68 3.02 -16.38
N LYS A 14 8.43 3.94 -17.33
CA LYS A 14 8.14 5.36 -17.04
C LYS A 14 6.74 5.61 -16.48
N ARG A 15 5.86 4.60 -16.49
CA ARG A 15 4.49 4.69 -15.98
C ARG A 15 4.34 4.25 -14.52
N PHE A 16 5.40 3.71 -13.92
CA PHE A 16 5.37 3.13 -12.58
C PHE A 16 6.27 3.94 -11.64
N PHE A 17 5.69 4.39 -10.53
CA PHE A 17 6.36 5.22 -9.55
C PHE A 17 6.81 4.31 -8.40
N GLY A 18 8.03 3.79 -8.49
CA GLY A 18 8.64 2.92 -7.46
C GLY A 18 9.61 3.66 -6.56
N SER A 19 10.57 2.94 -5.98
CA SER A 19 11.59 3.47 -5.07
C SER A 19 12.36 4.65 -5.65
N ASP A 20 12.68 4.64 -6.96
CA ASP A 20 13.44 5.72 -7.59
C ASP A 20 12.64 7.04 -7.62
N TYR A 21 11.33 6.97 -7.87
CA TYR A 21 10.49 8.15 -7.81
C TYR A 21 10.42 8.71 -6.39
N PHE A 22 10.16 7.84 -5.42
CA PHE A 22 10.13 8.22 -4.01
C PHE A 22 11.43 8.87 -3.56
N LEU A 23 12.58 8.22 -3.82
CA LEU A 23 13.90 8.66 -3.37
C LEU A 23 14.30 10.02 -3.95
N SER A 24 13.96 10.29 -5.21
CA SER A 24 14.19 11.60 -5.84
C SER A 24 13.43 12.73 -5.13
N ARG A 25 12.22 12.46 -4.63
CA ARG A 25 11.35 13.45 -4.00
C ARG A 25 11.72 13.75 -2.55
N VAL A 26 12.25 12.77 -1.85
CA VAL A 26 12.76 12.92 -0.48
C VAL A 26 14.22 13.43 -0.42
N GLY A 27 14.86 13.65 -1.57
CA GLY A 27 16.15 14.32 -1.70
C GLY A 27 17.35 13.50 -1.19
N TYR A 28 17.35 12.19 -1.43
CA TYR A 28 18.32 11.26 -0.82
C TYR A 28 19.13 10.49 -1.88
N GLU A 29 20.12 11.14 -2.51
CA GLU A 29 20.84 10.59 -3.68
C GLU A 29 22.22 9.97 -3.34
N ASP A 30 23.01 10.51 -2.40
CA ASP A 30 24.46 10.21 -2.37
C ASP A 30 24.90 8.89 -1.68
N LYS A 31 24.02 8.15 -1.02
CA LYS A 31 24.42 6.94 -0.23
C LYS A 31 24.02 5.59 -0.84
N TRP A 32 23.35 5.59 -2.00
CA TRP A 32 22.49 4.46 -2.41
C TRP A 32 23.01 3.53 -3.49
N ASP A 33 24.19 3.76 -4.08
CA ASP A 33 24.83 2.80 -5.00
C ASP A 33 25.06 1.40 -4.38
N ARG A 34 24.89 1.25 -3.05
CA ARG A 34 25.18 0.03 -2.30
C ARG A 34 23.97 -0.69 -1.70
N VAL A 35 22.75 -0.19 -1.84
CA VAL A 35 21.58 -0.82 -1.20
C VAL A 35 20.81 -1.71 -2.17
N LYS A 36 20.50 -2.94 -1.75
CA LYS A 36 19.66 -3.88 -2.49
C LYS A 36 18.18 -3.48 -2.35
N ARG A 37 17.47 -3.46 -3.47
CA ARG A 37 16.06 -3.06 -3.57
C ARG A 37 15.18 -4.29 -3.62
N LEU A 38 13.96 -4.23 -3.09
CA LEU A 38 13.05 -5.38 -3.05
C LEU A 38 12.70 -5.87 -4.47
N GLY A 39 12.33 -4.97 -5.37
CA GLY A 39 12.05 -5.31 -6.77
C GLY A 39 12.08 -4.12 -7.71
N ASP A 40 11.73 -4.35 -8.98
CA ASP A 40 11.55 -3.28 -9.96
C ASP A 40 10.33 -2.40 -9.63
N ALA A 41 10.24 -1.22 -10.25
CA ALA A 41 9.18 -0.25 -9.99
C ALA A 41 7.76 -0.80 -10.24
N TYR A 42 7.62 -1.83 -11.08
CA TYR A 42 6.35 -2.49 -11.35
C TYR A 42 5.92 -3.37 -10.17
N TYR A 43 6.83 -4.23 -9.69
CA TYR A 43 6.59 -5.09 -8.53
C TYR A 43 6.29 -4.27 -7.27
N GLU A 44 7.01 -3.16 -7.06
CA GLU A 44 6.77 -2.28 -5.91
C GLU A 44 5.42 -1.56 -6.00
N ASN A 45 4.99 -1.15 -7.20
CA ASN A 45 3.66 -0.58 -7.38
C ASN A 45 2.56 -1.60 -7.08
N GLU A 46 2.69 -2.83 -7.59
CA GLU A 46 1.73 -3.91 -7.32
C GLU A 46 1.67 -4.21 -5.80
N LEU A 47 2.83 -4.25 -5.14
CA LEU A 47 2.91 -4.45 -3.70
C LEU A 47 2.24 -3.32 -2.91
N ILE A 48 2.41 -2.07 -3.33
CA ILE A 48 1.75 -0.91 -2.73
C ILE A 48 0.23 -1.00 -2.93
N GLU A 49 -0.24 -1.26 -4.15
CA GLU A 49 -1.67 -1.39 -4.46
C GLU A 49 -2.35 -2.52 -3.69
N ARG A 50 -1.67 -3.65 -3.56
CA ARG A 50 -2.12 -4.77 -2.73
C ARG A 50 -2.16 -4.38 -1.26
N SER A 51 -1.11 -3.73 -0.75
CA SER A 51 -1.05 -3.26 0.65
C SER A 51 -2.13 -2.22 0.97
N ILE A 52 -2.46 -1.35 0.01
CA ILE A 52 -3.59 -0.39 0.08
C ILE A 52 -4.88 -1.18 0.27
N THR A 53 -5.14 -2.13 -0.62
CA THR A 53 -6.39 -2.90 -0.65
C THR A 53 -6.54 -3.77 0.60
N GLU A 54 -5.47 -4.41 1.06
CA GLU A 54 -5.47 -5.23 2.28
C GLU A 54 -5.74 -4.38 3.54
N LYS A 55 -5.07 -3.23 3.65
CA LYS A 55 -5.15 -2.39 4.86
C LYS A 55 -6.47 -1.60 4.93
N LEU A 56 -6.96 -1.15 3.78
CA LEU A 56 -8.15 -0.28 3.70
C LEU A 56 -9.42 -1.02 3.29
N GLY A 57 -9.30 -2.20 2.67
CA GLY A 57 -10.43 -2.89 2.05
C GLY A 57 -10.94 -2.21 0.78
N THR A 58 -10.23 -1.22 0.26
CA THR A 58 -10.65 -0.43 -0.88
C THR A 58 -9.44 0.24 -1.51
N ARG A 59 -9.46 0.38 -2.84
CA ARG A 59 -8.50 1.22 -3.58
C ARG A 59 -8.88 2.71 -3.52
N PHE A 60 -9.99 3.04 -2.88
CA PHE A 60 -10.49 4.41 -2.75
C PHE A 60 -10.36 4.90 -1.31
N LEU A 61 -9.88 6.13 -1.15
CA LEU A 61 -9.85 6.84 0.12
C LEU A 61 -10.56 8.19 -0.07
N ASN A 62 -11.55 8.48 0.78
CA ASN A 62 -12.35 9.70 0.68
C ASN A 62 -12.94 9.92 -0.74
N GLY A 63 -13.38 8.86 -1.42
CA GLY A 63 -13.98 8.93 -2.76
C GLY A 63 -12.98 9.13 -3.92
N LYS A 64 -11.67 9.20 -3.64
CA LYS A 64 -10.62 9.29 -4.66
C LYS A 64 -9.87 7.96 -4.74
N GLU A 65 -9.57 7.50 -5.95
CA GLU A 65 -8.66 6.36 -6.14
C GLU A 65 -7.27 6.70 -5.59
N ILE A 66 -6.73 5.80 -4.78
CA ILE A 66 -5.43 5.97 -4.14
C ILE A 66 -4.37 5.69 -5.19
N SER A 67 -3.58 6.73 -5.50
CA SER A 67 -2.43 6.63 -6.39
C SER A 67 -1.16 6.47 -5.56
N ALA A 68 -0.33 5.47 -5.89
CA ALA A 68 0.99 5.29 -5.28
C ALA A 68 1.83 6.56 -5.39
N LYS A 69 1.73 7.28 -6.52
CA LYS A 69 2.39 8.57 -6.74
C LYS A 69 1.97 9.62 -5.70
N ASP A 70 0.67 9.76 -5.46
CA ASP A 70 0.16 10.75 -4.49
C ASP A 70 0.66 10.42 -3.07
N LEU A 71 0.67 9.14 -2.71
CA LEU A 71 1.20 8.71 -1.41
C LEU A 71 2.72 8.97 -1.27
N MET A 72 3.49 8.81 -2.35
CA MET A 72 4.92 9.13 -2.37
C MET A 72 5.18 10.64 -2.32
N ASP A 73 4.37 11.43 -3.02
CA ASP A 73 4.46 12.89 -2.99
C ASP A 73 4.16 13.43 -1.59
N ASN A 74 3.09 12.93 -0.96
CA ASN A 74 2.76 13.24 0.43
C ASN A 74 3.90 12.84 1.36
N ALA A 75 4.56 11.71 1.12
CA ALA A 75 5.66 11.26 1.95
C ALA A 75 6.83 12.24 1.96
N ALA A 76 7.16 12.86 0.82
CA ALA A 76 8.20 13.88 0.77
C ALA A 76 7.83 15.14 1.58
N GLU A 77 6.57 15.57 1.51
CA GLU A 77 6.07 16.70 2.29
C GLU A 77 6.08 16.41 3.79
N GLU A 78 5.52 15.25 4.19
CA GLU A 78 5.46 14.78 5.57
C GLU A 78 6.86 14.53 6.14
N ALA A 79 7.79 14.01 5.33
CA ALA A 79 9.18 13.81 5.75
C ALA A 79 9.84 15.11 6.17
N LYS A 80 9.70 16.16 5.34
CA LYS A 80 10.26 17.47 5.62
C LYS A 80 9.58 18.13 6.82
N LYS A 81 8.26 18.01 6.93
CA LYS A 81 7.47 18.61 8.01
C LYS A 81 7.73 17.96 9.37
N ASN A 82 7.76 16.63 9.41
CA ASN A 82 7.84 15.85 10.64
C ASN A 82 9.25 15.32 10.95
N GLY A 83 10.25 15.67 10.13
CA GLY A 83 11.64 15.23 10.30
C GLY A 83 11.81 13.71 10.18
N LEU A 84 11.06 13.09 9.26
CA LEU A 84 11.08 11.64 9.08
C LEU A 84 12.37 11.20 8.39
N THR A 85 12.90 10.04 8.79
CA THR A 85 14.15 9.49 8.22
C THR A 85 13.86 8.22 7.43
N ILE A 86 14.24 8.21 6.15
CA ILE A 86 14.06 7.07 5.25
C ILE A 86 14.82 5.85 5.81
N GLY A 87 14.29 4.66 5.57
CA GLY A 87 14.89 3.42 6.06
C GLY A 87 14.54 3.10 7.51
N LYS A 88 13.95 4.05 8.26
CA LYS A 88 13.41 3.80 9.60
C LYS A 88 11.89 3.70 9.57
N ALA A 89 11.38 2.70 10.28
CA ALA A 89 9.96 2.59 10.58
C ALA A 89 9.49 3.81 11.36
N LEU A 90 8.29 4.31 11.04
CA LEU A 90 7.71 5.44 11.79
C LEU A 90 7.23 5.01 13.17
N THR A 91 7.52 5.83 14.18
CA THR A 91 6.99 5.61 15.53
C THR A 91 5.51 5.99 15.60
N LYS A 92 4.81 5.53 16.65
CA LYS A 92 3.40 5.87 16.86
C LYS A 92 3.18 7.39 16.92
N GLU A 93 4.12 8.11 17.52
CA GLU A 93 4.09 9.56 17.66
C GLU A 93 4.29 10.26 16.31
N GLN A 94 5.14 9.71 15.44
CA GLN A 94 5.32 10.23 14.07
C GLN A 94 4.10 9.96 13.21
N ILE A 95 3.54 8.75 13.29
CA ILE A 95 2.28 8.39 12.60
C ILE A 95 1.15 9.32 13.05
N ALA A 96 1.08 9.61 14.35
CA ALA A 96 0.08 10.50 14.93
C ALA A 96 0.22 11.97 14.50
N LYS A 97 1.33 12.36 13.86
CA LYS A 97 1.58 13.71 13.32
C LYS A 97 1.42 13.79 11.80
N LEU A 98 1.12 12.67 11.13
CA LEU A 98 0.85 12.67 9.69
C LEU A 98 -0.48 13.38 9.42
N ASP A 99 -0.45 14.41 8.58
CA ASP A 99 -1.67 15.07 8.09
C ASP A 99 -2.21 14.37 6.84
N LYS A 100 -1.31 13.76 6.06
CA LYS A 100 -1.62 13.02 4.84
C LYS A 100 -1.17 11.57 4.93
N ASP A 101 -1.85 10.71 4.18
CA ASP A 101 -1.44 9.30 4.04
C ASP A 101 -0.21 9.20 3.15
N ILE A 102 0.70 8.30 3.50
CA ILE A 102 2.00 8.19 2.84
C ILE A 102 2.38 6.74 2.57
N VAL A 103 3.22 6.56 1.55
CA VAL A 103 4.07 5.38 1.40
C VAL A 103 5.46 5.74 1.93
N TRP A 104 6.00 4.90 2.78
CA TRP A 104 7.30 5.09 3.41
C TRP A 104 8.17 3.86 3.22
N TYR A 105 9.40 4.05 2.77
CA TYR A 105 10.35 2.96 2.59
C TYR A 105 11.18 2.77 3.86
N GLU A 106 11.10 1.59 4.44
CA GLU A 106 11.86 1.19 5.62
C GLU A 106 12.72 -0.05 5.36
N TYR A 107 13.81 -0.20 6.11
CA TYR A 107 14.66 -1.38 6.00
C TYR A 107 14.00 -2.62 6.61
N GLN A 108 13.98 -3.71 5.85
CA GLN A 108 13.61 -5.03 6.33
C GLN A 108 14.64 -6.07 5.91
N ASN A 109 14.73 -7.14 6.70
CA ASN A 109 15.56 -8.28 6.35
C ASN A 109 14.67 -9.32 5.65
N VAL A 110 14.94 -9.56 4.37
CA VAL A 110 14.26 -10.57 3.55
C VAL A 110 15.33 -11.57 3.10
N ASP A 111 15.19 -12.82 3.53
CA ASP A 111 16.12 -13.92 3.21
C ASP A 111 17.60 -13.61 3.50
N GLY A 112 17.86 -12.95 4.64
CA GLY A 112 19.22 -12.58 5.06
C GLY A 112 19.76 -11.32 4.37
N ILE A 113 18.95 -10.66 3.53
CA ILE A 113 19.33 -9.46 2.80
C ILE A 113 18.53 -8.26 3.32
N GLN A 114 19.23 -7.20 3.71
CA GLN A 114 18.59 -5.94 4.05
C GLN A 114 18.13 -5.20 2.78
N VAL A 115 16.83 -4.92 2.72
CA VAL A 115 16.15 -4.26 1.60
C VAL A 115 15.26 -3.13 2.08
N LEU A 116 15.00 -2.15 1.23
CA LEU A 116 13.87 -1.25 1.46
C LEU A 116 12.57 -1.90 1.00
N VAL A 117 11.56 -1.79 1.85
CA VAL A 117 10.21 -2.24 1.56
C VAL A 117 9.25 -1.06 1.71
N PRO A 118 8.35 -0.82 0.75
CA PRO A 118 7.32 0.20 0.89
C PRO A 118 6.28 -0.22 1.94
N LYS A 119 5.92 0.71 2.83
CA LYS A 119 4.83 0.56 3.79
C LYS A 119 3.91 1.76 3.78
N ILE A 120 2.61 1.51 3.95
CA ILE A 120 1.61 2.57 3.99
C ILE A 120 1.36 2.97 5.44
N TYR A 121 1.45 4.26 5.71
CA TYR A 121 1.03 4.87 6.97
C TYR A 121 -0.14 5.80 6.72
N LEU A 122 -1.18 5.62 7.53
CA LEU A 122 -2.42 6.38 7.41
C LEU A 122 -2.42 7.52 8.41
N SER A 123 -2.84 8.69 7.95
CA SER A 123 -3.09 9.89 8.75
C SER A 123 -4.22 9.64 9.75
N LYS A 124 -4.26 10.46 10.80
CA LYS A 124 -5.35 10.43 11.78
C LYS A 124 -6.72 10.70 11.15
N ASN A 125 -6.80 11.58 10.16
CA ASN A 125 -8.05 11.91 9.49
C ASN A 125 -8.59 10.70 8.73
N THR A 126 -7.74 10.02 7.98
CA THR A 126 -8.09 8.80 7.26
C THR A 126 -8.51 7.68 8.21
N LEU A 127 -7.77 7.46 9.30
CA LEU A 127 -8.13 6.46 10.32
C LEU A 127 -9.47 6.78 10.98
N LYS A 128 -9.75 8.05 11.26
CA LYS A 128 -11.04 8.48 11.81
C LYS A 128 -12.18 8.22 10.82
N ASN A 129 -11.97 8.50 9.53
CA ASN A 129 -12.97 8.23 8.49
C ASN A 129 -13.19 6.73 8.27
N LEU A 130 -12.14 5.91 8.32
CA LEU A 130 -12.24 4.44 8.28
C LEU A 130 -12.98 3.86 9.48
N ASN A 131 -12.80 4.43 10.67
CA ASN A 131 -13.55 4.02 11.86
C ASN A 131 -15.02 4.48 11.81
N ASN A 132 -15.31 5.51 11.01
CA ASN A 132 -16.67 5.96 10.71
C ASN A 132 -17.23 5.34 9.42
N ASP A 133 -16.46 4.49 8.73
CA ASP A 133 -16.88 3.76 7.55
C ASP A 133 -17.86 2.68 7.99
N SER A 134 -19.15 2.99 7.86
CA SER A 134 -20.27 2.13 8.23
C SER A 134 -20.48 0.96 7.28
N ARG A 135 -19.61 0.76 6.28
CA ARG A 135 -19.68 -0.40 5.38
C ARG A 135 -19.50 -1.69 6.16
N SER A 136 -20.38 -2.65 5.92
CA SER A 136 -20.24 -4.00 6.48
C SER A 136 -18.98 -4.67 5.93
N ARG A 137 -18.22 -5.36 6.78
CA ARG A 137 -16.95 -6.02 6.40
C ARG A 137 -16.95 -7.48 6.84
N ILE A 138 -16.56 -8.36 5.92
CA ILE A 138 -16.23 -9.77 6.18
C ILE A 138 -14.72 -9.91 5.93
N THR A 139 -13.95 -10.19 6.98
CA THR A 139 -12.48 -10.32 6.90
C THR A 139 -12.00 -11.57 7.62
N GLY A 140 -10.82 -12.07 7.23
CA GLY A 140 -10.18 -13.25 7.83
C GLY A 140 -8.66 -13.18 7.75
N ILE A 141 -7.99 -13.96 8.61
CA ILE A 141 -6.52 -13.94 8.76
C ILE A 141 -5.84 -15.00 7.87
N GLU A 142 -6.44 -16.18 7.69
CA GLU A 142 -5.86 -17.29 6.91
C GLU A 142 -6.68 -17.66 5.68
N ASN A 143 -7.89 -18.21 5.87
CA ASN A 143 -8.79 -18.54 4.78
C ASN A 143 -10.22 -18.10 5.14
N THR A 144 -10.87 -17.36 4.25
CA THR A 144 -12.26 -16.95 4.33
C THR A 144 -13.03 -17.68 3.24
N TYR A 145 -14.07 -18.44 3.58
CA TYR A 145 -14.92 -19.13 2.58
C TYR A 145 -16.33 -18.57 2.64
N VAL A 146 -16.81 -17.98 1.55
CA VAL A 146 -18.20 -17.54 1.36
C VAL A 146 -18.86 -18.48 0.36
N ARG A 147 -19.77 -19.35 0.82
CA ARG A 147 -20.52 -20.28 -0.03
C ARG A 147 -22.01 -19.95 0.02
N THR A 148 -22.59 -19.55 -1.10
CA THR A 148 -23.99 -19.14 -1.17
C THR A 148 -24.58 -19.42 -2.55
N GLY A 149 -25.92 -19.38 -2.69
CA GLY A 149 -26.55 -19.36 -4.01
C GLY A 149 -26.35 -18.01 -4.70
N ASN A 150 -26.72 -16.92 -4.01
CA ASN A 150 -26.61 -15.55 -4.48
C ASN A 150 -25.83 -14.73 -3.45
N LEU A 151 -24.82 -13.98 -3.89
CA LEU A 151 -24.04 -13.06 -3.07
C LEU A 151 -24.31 -11.61 -3.49
N GLU A 152 -25.03 -10.87 -2.65
CA GLU A 152 -25.14 -9.41 -2.79
C GLU A 152 -24.10 -8.74 -1.88
N ASN A 153 -23.06 -8.16 -2.47
CA ASN A 153 -22.04 -7.45 -1.72
C ASN A 153 -22.19 -5.94 -1.92
N VAL A 154 -22.45 -5.22 -0.83
CA VAL A 154 -22.43 -3.75 -0.75
C VAL A 154 -21.29 -3.23 0.13
N GLY A 155 -20.47 -4.13 0.66
CA GLY A 155 -19.41 -3.85 1.63
C GLY A 155 -18.07 -4.44 1.21
N LEU A 156 -17.23 -4.77 2.18
CA LEU A 156 -15.95 -5.45 1.95
C LEU A 156 -16.07 -6.94 2.24
N ILE A 157 -15.61 -7.78 1.30
CA ILE A 157 -15.35 -9.19 1.55
C ILE A 157 -13.89 -9.46 1.17
N GLY A 158 -13.02 -9.63 2.17
CA GLY A 158 -11.58 -9.81 1.97
C GLY A 158 -10.76 -9.56 3.25
N GLY A 159 -9.53 -10.07 3.31
CA GLY A 159 -8.66 -9.94 4.48
C GLY A 159 -7.19 -10.28 4.18
N TYR A 160 -6.40 -10.54 5.23
CA TYR A 160 -4.98 -10.90 5.12
C TYR A 160 -4.76 -12.30 4.50
N GLY A 161 -5.76 -13.18 4.66
CA GLY A 161 -5.75 -14.54 4.15
C GLY A 161 -6.38 -14.70 2.76
N ASN A 162 -6.40 -15.93 2.24
CA ASN A 162 -7.11 -16.25 1.00
C ASN A 162 -8.61 -16.10 1.20
N THR A 163 -9.32 -15.50 0.24
CA THR A 163 -10.78 -15.41 0.27
C THR A 163 -11.35 -16.18 -0.92
N TYR A 164 -12.11 -17.24 -0.62
CA TYR A 164 -12.79 -18.07 -1.59
C TYR A 164 -14.27 -17.74 -1.58
N VAL A 165 -14.78 -17.26 -2.72
CA VAL A 165 -16.21 -16.99 -2.91
C VAL A 165 -16.75 -17.99 -3.92
N GLU A 166 -17.67 -18.84 -3.48
CA GLU A 166 -18.38 -19.80 -4.29
C GLU A 166 -19.87 -19.43 -4.29
N ALA A 167 -20.32 -18.88 -5.40
CA ALA A 167 -21.71 -18.50 -5.59
C ALA A 167 -22.19 -18.78 -7.01
N LYS A 168 -23.49 -19.02 -7.18
CA LYS A 168 -24.09 -19.10 -8.52
C LYS A 168 -24.19 -17.71 -9.15
N GLU A 169 -24.44 -16.70 -8.33
CA GLU A 169 -24.51 -15.30 -8.74
C GLU A 169 -23.78 -14.41 -7.73
N VAL A 170 -23.02 -13.42 -8.23
CA VAL A 170 -22.35 -12.40 -7.43
C VAL A 170 -22.74 -11.03 -7.95
N ASN A 171 -23.44 -10.26 -7.13
CA ASN A 171 -23.83 -8.89 -7.41
C ASN A 171 -23.06 -7.95 -6.49
N ASN A 172 -22.00 -7.34 -7.02
CA ASN A 172 -21.16 -6.41 -6.28
C ASN A 172 -21.59 -4.96 -6.60
N ARG A 173 -22.02 -4.21 -5.59
CA ARG A 173 -22.53 -2.84 -5.73
C ARG A 173 -21.75 -1.89 -4.83
N THR A 174 -21.41 -0.73 -5.36
CA THR A 174 -20.85 0.37 -4.57
C THR A 174 -22.00 1.27 -4.10
N LEU A 175 -22.04 1.62 -2.81
CA LEU A 175 -22.90 2.71 -2.35
C LEU A 175 -22.35 4.01 -2.93
N GLY A 176 -23.15 4.69 -3.76
CA GLY A 176 -22.84 5.99 -4.33
C GLY A 176 -22.90 7.11 -3.30
#